data_AF-A0A1S3SUB7-F1
#
_entry.id   AF-A0A1S3SUB7-F1
#
_cell.length_a   1.000
_cell.length_b   1.000
_cell.length_c   1.000
_cell.angle_alpha   90.00
_cell.angle_beta   90.00
_cell.angle_gamma   90.00
#
_symmetry.space_group_name_H-M   'P 1'
#
loop_
_entity.id
_entity.type
_entity.pdbx_description
1 polymer ?
#
loop_
_entity_poly.entity_id
_entity_poly.type
_entity_poly.pdbx_seq_one_letter_code
_entity_poly.pdbx_strand_id
1 'polypeptide(L)'
;MRMKKDKEKPHAPAHYEVPAQETVLHDHPDEYVLELFEQMLVDMNLNDEKQRPLRAKDISIKREMVSQYLHTSKAGQSQKECSRSAVMYIQELRMEPRDTQLLGCLESLRVSLNNNPVSWVQNFGDEGLVLLLNIMRRIQEEKDEYPNMGVKCQHEIVRCLKAFMNNKYGLKAMLTSAEGIPLLVRAINPRVPHMMVDVVKLLSAICILEHPDNIHERVLEAITEEAEKQDIERFQPLLSGMNKPNIGLKNGCMQLINALISRGEELDYRIHIRSELLRLGLRDLLTEIRTIENEELRVQLSVFDDQAEDDSEELQARLNDVRVEMDDVMEVFQVVMNTVKDSKAETHLLSLMQHLLLIRNDYMVRPQYYKLIDECIAQIVLHRNGADPDFKCRNLSLDVEGLIGKRDTHTP
;
A
#
# COMPACT_ATOMS: atom_id res chain seq x y z
N MET A 1 51.41 77.42 8.17
CA MET A 1 51.40 77.15 6.71
C MET A 1 51.09 75.68 6.45
N ARG A 2 49.88 75.37 6.00
CA ARG A 2 49.56 74.59 4.78
C ARG A 2 48.12 74.08 4.89
N MET A 3 47.28 74.75 4.12
CA MET A 3 45.88 74.46 3.82
C MET A 3 45.77 73.11 3.09
N LYS A 4 44.75 72.31 3.42
CA LYS A 4 44.26 71.24 2.54
C LYS A 4 43.08 71.79 1.74
N LYS A 5 43.14 71.60 0.41
CA LYS A 5 42.14 72.01 -0.57
C LYS A 5 41.02 70.97 -0.63
N ASP A 6 39.77 71.43 -0.49
CA ASP A 6 38.57 70.71 -0.89
C ASP A 6 38.47 70.56 -2.41
N LYS A 7 37.93 69.43 -2.85
CA LYS A 7 37.47 69.20 -4.22
C LYS A 7 36.12 68.51 -4.15
N GLU A 8 35.06 69.28 -4.28
CA GLU A 8 33.70 68.80 -4.54
C GLU A 8 33.61 68.14 -5.93
N LYS A 9 32.88 67.03 -6.02
CA LYS A 9 32.31 66.49 -7.26
C LYS A 9 30.79 66.40 -7.07
N PRO A 10 29.98 66.78 -8.07
CA PRO A 10 28.53 66.77 -7.96
C PRO A 10 27.97 65.34 -8.07
N HIS A 11 27.08 64.98 -7.14
CA HIS A 11 26.22 63.79 -7.22
C HIS A 11 25.12 64.02 -8.25
N ALA A 12 25.12 63.22 -9.32
CA ALA A 12 23.92 62.98 -10.13
C ALA A 12 23.25 61.68 -9.63
N PRO A 13 21.91 61.60 -9.57
CA PRO A 13 21.22 60.38 -9.15
C PRO A 13 21.39 59.32 -10.24
N ALA A 14 21.90 58.15 -9.84
CA ALA A 14 21.91 56.96 -10.67
C ALA A 14 20.45 56.52 -10.88
N HIS A 15 19.96 56.66 -12.10
CA HIS A 15 18.78 55.92 -12.55
C HIS A 15 19.14 54.43 -12.51
N TYR A 16 18.63 53.72 -11.51
CA TYR A 16 18.55 52.27 -11.55
C TYR A 16 17.48 51.93 -12.58
N GLU A 17 17.90 51.47 -13.76
CA GLU A 17 17.01 50.79 -14.69
C GLU A 17 16.52 49.50 -14.00
N VAL A 18 15.27 49.52 -13.56
CA VAL A 18 14.52 48.33 -13.15
C VAL A 18 14.45 47.40 -14.37
N PRO A 19 14.74 46.10 -14.24
CA PRO A 19 14.56 45.15 -15.33
C PRO A 19 13.13 45.25 -15.85
N ALA A 20 12.96 45.40 -17.17
CA ALA A 20 11.69 45.68 -17.85
C ALA A 20 10.61 44.57 -17.77
N GLN A 21 10.65 43.71 -16.76
CA GLN A 21 9.77 42.54 -16.61
C GLN A 21 9.07 42.42 -15.24
N GLU A 22 9.44 43.20 -14.21
CA GLU A 22 8.56 43.37 -13.02
C GLU A 22 7.21 44.02 -13.38
N THR A 23 7.14 44.65 -14.56
CA THR A 23 5.98 45.36 -15.10
C THR A 23 4.91 44.45 -15.72
N VAL A 24 5.15 43.15 -15.92
CA VAL A 24 4.18 42.32 -16.67
C VAL A 24 2.94 41.97 -15.84
N LEU A 25 3.03 41.95 -14.50
CA LEU A 25 1.88 41.66 -13.62
C LEU A 25 1.33 42.87 -12.87
N HIS A 26 2.04 44.00 -12.86
CA HIS A 26 1.59 45.19 -12.13
C HIS A 26 0.35 45.85 -12.76
N ASP A 27 0.15 45.67 -14.07
CA ASP A 27 -0.94 46.28 -14.85
C ASP A 27 -2.15 45.34 -15.10
N HIS A 28 -2.09 44.08 -14.62
CA HIS A 28 -3.20 43.15 -14.79
C HIS A 28 -4.26 43.31 -13.67
N PRO A 29 -5.56 43.20 -13.99
CA PRO A 29 -6.63 43.29 -13.00
C PRO A 29 -6.49 42.23 -11.91
N ASP A 30 -6.90 42.57 -10.68
CA ASP A 30 -6.82 41.66 -9.52
C ASP A 30 -7.51 40.32 -9.80
N GLU A 31 -8.61 40.33 -10.56
CA GLU A 31 -9.37 39.14 -10.96
C GLU A 31 -8.52 38.15 -11.76
N TYR A 32 -7.77 38.62 -12.75
CA TYR A 32 -6.88 37.77 -13.56
C TYR A 32 -5.73 37.18 -12.73
N VAL A 33 -5.20 37.92 -11.76
CA VAL A 33 -4.17 37.40 -10.85
C VAL A 33 -4.74 36.33 -9.94
N LEU A 34 -5.97 36.50 -9.45
CA LEU A 34 -6.64 35.50 -8.62
C LEU A 34 -6.92 34.21 -9.40
N GLU A 35 -7.31 34.30 -10.68
CA GLU A 35 -7.44 33.14 -11.57
C GLU A 35 -6.12 32.38 -11.71
N LEU A 36 -5.03 33.09 -12.02
CA LEU A 36 -3.69 32.49 -12.11
C LEU A 36 -3.20 31.93 -10.78
N PHE A 37 -3.56 32.56 -9.66
CA PHE A 37 -3.24 32.09 -8.32
C PHE A 37 -3.94 30.78 -7.99
N GLU A 38 -5.23 30.65 -8.30
CA GLU A 38 -5.95 29.38 -8.12
C GLU A 38 -5.37 28.28 -9.04
N GLN A 39 -5.02 28.62 -10.29
CA GLN A 39 -4.33 27.69 -11.18
C GLN A 39 -3.00 27.20 -10.59
N MET A 40 -2.19 28.10 -10.03
CA MET A 40 -0.93 27.77 -9.37
C MET A 40 -1.16 26.86 -8.15
N LEU A 41 -2.18 27.10 -7.33
CA LEU A 41 -2.50 26.24 -6.17
C LEU A 41 -2.85 24.81 -6.57
N VAL A 42 -3.64 24.66 -7.64
CA VAL A 42 -3.96 23.36 -8.23
C VAL A 42 -2.69 22.68 -8.75
N ASP A 43 -1.84 23.43 -9.44
CA ASP A 43 -0.61 22.93 -10.05
C ASP A 43 0.46 22.54 -9.00
N MET A 44 0.42 23.11 -7.80
CA MET A 44 1.29 22.73 -6.68
C MET A 44 0.76 21.51 -5.89
N ASN A 45 -0.38 20.92 -6.27
CA ASN A 45 -0.94 19.71 -5.65
C ASN A 45 -1.17 19.84 -4.12
N LEU A 46 -1.61 21.02 -3.67
CA LEU A 46 -1.90 21.28 -2.26
C LEU A 46 -3.34 20.87 -1.92
N ASN A 47 -3.56 20.29 -0.73
CA ASN A 47 -4.91 20.02 -0.21
C ASN A 47 -5.56 21.31 0.34
N ASP A 48 -6.88 21.30 0.56
CA ASP A 48 -7.62 22.49 0.99
C ASP A 48 -7.09 23.11 2.28
N GLU A 49 -6.65 22.29 3.24
CA GLU A 49 -6.07 22.77 4.50
C GLU A 49 -4.80 23.59 4.28
N LYS A 50 -3.93 23.17 3.34
CA LYS A 50 -2.73 23.92 2.95
C LYS A 50 -3.03 25.11 2.04
N GLN A 51 -4.11 25.07 1.27
CA GLN A 51 -4.52 26.18 0.41
C GLN A 51 -5.15 27.34 1.21
N ARG A 52 -5.92 27.06 2.26
CA ARG A 52 -6.57 28.09 3.11
C ARG A 52 -5.63 29.22 3.59
N PRO A 53 -4.45 28.95 4.19
CA PRO A 53 -3.55 30.02 4.64
C PRO A 53 -2.97 30.83 3.47
N LEU A 54 -2.84 30.24 2.28
CA LEU A 54 -2.37 30.94 1.07
C LEU A 54 -3.50 31.83 0.50
N ARG A 55 -4.74 31.35 0.51
CA ARG A 55 -5.93 32.13 0.11
C ARG A 55 -6.18 33.33 1.03
N ALA A 56 -5.83 33.23 2.31
CA ALA A 56 -5.96 34.31 3.29
C ALA A 56 -4.91 35.43 3.15
N LYS A 57 -3.91 35.28 2.27
CA LYS A 57 -2.89 36.31 2.02
C LYS A 57 -3.44 37.48 1.21
N ASP A 58 -2.83 38.64 1.42
CA ASP A 58 -3.13 39.85 0.66
C ASP A 58 -2.78 39.69 -0.83
N ILE A 59 -3.46 40.46 -1.68
CA ILE A 59 -3.32 40.39 -3.14
C ILE A 59 -1.87 40.68 -3.61
N SER A 60 -1.13 41.53 -2.88
CA SER A 60 0.28 41.82 -3.18
C SER A 60 1.17 40.58 -3.10
N ILE A 61 0.98 39.77 -2.06
CA ILE A 61 1.73 38.51 -1.87
C ILE A 61 1.33 37.50 -2.95
N LYS A 62 0.03 37.42 -3.28
CA LYS A 62 -0.45 36.54 -4.35
C LYS A 62 0.14 36.91 -5.71
N ARG A 63 0.26 38.21 -6.02
CA ARG A 63 0.92 38.72 -7.23
C ARG A 63 2.38 38.29 -7.30
N GLU A 64 3.11 38.43 -6.20
CA GLU A 64 4.52 38.00 -6.13
C GLU A 64 4.65 36.48 -6.36
N MET A 65 3.81 35.68 -5.69
CA MET A 65 3.80 34.22 -5.85
C MET A 65 3.51 33.79 -7.30
N VAL A 66 2.49 34.39 -7.94
CA VAL A 66 2.15 34.12 -9.34
C VAL A 66 3.29 34.54 -10.27
N SER A 67 3.94 35.67 -10.01
CA SER A 67 5.10 36.12 -10.78
C SER A 67 6.25 35.10 -10.70
N GLN A 68 6.62 34.67 -9.50
CA GLN A 68 7.64 33.65 -9.29
C GLN A 68 7.27 32.31 -9.95
N TYR A 69 6.00 31.90 -9.88
CA TYR A 69 5.49 30.71 -10.55
C TYR A 69 5.61 30.80 -12.09
N LEU A 70 5.25 31.94 -12.68
CA LEU A 70 5.39 32.13 -14.13
C LEU A 70 6.85 32.21 -14.56
N HIS A 71 7.72 32.81 -13.76
CA HIS A 71 9.15 32.84 -14.02
C HIS A 71 9.76 31.44 -13.99
N THR A 72 9.45 30.63 -12.97
CA THR A 72 9.94 29.24 -12.87
C THR A 72 9.35 28.32 -13.94
N SER A 73 8.10 28.54 -14.34
CA SER A 73 7.43 27.76 -15.40
C SER A 73 7.93 28.10 -16.81
N LYS A 74 8.30 29.37 -17.08
CA LYS A 74 8.80 29.83 -18.40
C LYS A 74 10.33 29.76 -18.53
N ALA A 75 11.08 29.65 -17.43
CA ALA A 75 12.54 29.59 -17.43
C ALA A 75 13.12 28.30 -18.05
N GLY A 76 12.30 27.33 -18.46
CA GLY A 76 12.72 26.19 -19.28
C GLY A 76 13.28 26.55 -20.67
N GLN A 77 13.36 27.84 -21.02
CA GLN A 77 13.84 28.33 -22.33
C GLN A 77 15.12 29.19 -22.29
N SER A 78 15.69 29.53 -21.13
CA SER A 78 16.90 30.37 -21.07
C SER A 78 17.99 29.82 -20.15
N GLN A 79 19.24 29.98 -20.60
CA GLN A 79 20.41 29.20 -20.24
C GLN A 79 20.93 29.43 -18.81
N LYS A 80 21.44 28.32 -18.25
CA LYS A 80 22.26 28.17 -17.03
C LYS A 80 21.48 28.29 -15.70
N GLU A 81 21.31 27.11 -15.09
CA GLU A 81 20.86 26.84 -13.69
C GLU A 81 19.35 26.66 -13.42
N CYS A 82 18.49 26.58 -14.43
CA CYS A 82 17.07 26.24 -14.26
C CYS A 82 16.72 24.84 -14.78
N SER A 83 15.72 24.18 -14.17
CA SER A 83 15.39 22.75 -14.30
C SER A 83 15.31 22.23 -15.76
N ARG A 84 15.90 21.05 -16.02
CA ARG A 84 15.76 20.36 -17.33
C ARG A 84 14.27 20.15 -17.66
N SER A 85 13.87 20.38 -18.90
CA SER A 85 12.48 20.15 -19.33
C SER A 85 12.13 18.66 -19.36
N ALA A 86 10.85 18.32 -19.23
CA ALA A 86 10.38 16.93 -19.29
C ALA A 86 10.79 16.21 -20.59
N VAL A 87 10.73 16.92 -21.73
CA VAL A 87 11.12 16.40 -23.05
C VAL A 87 12.59 15.99 -23.11
N MET A 88 13.49 16.73 -22.42
CA MET A 88 14.90 16.37 -22.35
C MET A 88 15.11 15.05 -21.63
N TYR A 89 14.39 14.81 -20.51
CA TYR A 89 14.45 13.52 -19.81
C TYR A 89 13.89 12.39 -20.67
N ILE A 90 12.78 12.60 -21.38
CA ILE A 90 12.21 11.60 -22.31
C ILE A 90 13.24 11.23 -23.38
N GLN A 91 13.91 12.22 -23.98
CA GLN A 91 14.95 11.98 -24.97
C GLN A 91 16.14 11.22 -24.37
N GLU A 92 16.59 11.59 -23.17
CA GLU A 92 17.70 10.92 -22.48
C GLU A 92 17.35 9.47 -22.13
N LEU A 93 16.15 9.19 -21.62
CA LEU A 93 15.67 7.84 -21.32
C LEU A 93 15.51 6.98 -22.59
N ARG A 94 15.12 7.58 -23.72
CA ARG A 94 15.06 6.90 -25.03
C ARG A 94 16.41 6.47 -25.57
N MET A 95 17.50 7.12 -25.14
CA MET A 95 18.86 6.68 -25.47
C MET A 95 19.28 5.44 -24.67
N GLU A 96 18.42 4.94 -23.78
CA GLU A 96 18.64 3.76 -22.93
C GLU A 96 19.98 3.77 -22.19
N PRO A 97 20.28 4.82 -21.40
CA PRO A 97 21.52 4.90 -20.65
C PRO A 97 21.66 3.71 -19.71
N ARG A 98 22.90 3.40 -19.34
CA ARG A 98 23.25 2.29 -18.45
C ARG A 98 24.04 2.77 -17.24
N ASP A 99 24.03 1.96 -16.20
CA ASP A 99 24.85 2.10 -15.01
C ASP A 99 24.81 3.50 -14.39
N THR A 100 25.97 4.14 -14.23
CA THR A 100 26.12 5.45 -13.58
C THR A 100 25.44 6.59 -14.35
N GLN A 101 25.37 6.50 -15.68
CA GLN A 101 24.67 7.50 -16.49
C GLN A 101 23.17 7.41 -16.26
N LEU A 102 22.62 6.18 -16.24
CA LEU A 102 21.21 5.95 -15.93
C LEU A 102 20.89 6.43 -14.53
N LEU A 103 21.70 6.06 -13.53
CA LEU A 103 21.49 6.46 -12.15
C LEU A 103 21.47 7.98 -12.00
N GLY A 104 22.43 8.70 -12.57
CA GLY A 104 22.47 10.17 -12.50
C GLY A 104 21.29 10.84 -13.21
N CYS A 105 20.84 10.29 -14.33
CA CYS A 105 19.62 10.75 -15.01
C CYS A 105 18.38 10.56 -14.12
N LEU A 106 18.22 9.38 -13.51
CA LEU A 106 17.10 9.04 -12.64
C LEU A 106 17.06 9.88 -11.36
N GLU A 107 18.21 10.11 -10.71
CA GLU A 107 18.31 10.96 -9.52
C GLU A 107 17.87 12.40 -9.83
N SER A 108 18.30 12.94 -10.98
CA SER A 108 17.91 14.27 -11.47
C SER A 108 16.41 14.32 -11.83
N LEU A 109 15.90 13.27 -12.47
CA LEU A 109 14.49 13.14 -12.82
C LEU A 109 13.61 13.08 -11.56
N ARG A 110 13.99 12.29 -10.55
CA ARG A 110 13.29 12.21 -9.26
C ARG A 110 13.15 13.60 -8.62
N VAL A 111 14.22 14.39 -8.61
CA VAL A 111 14.18 15.76 -8.07
C VAL A 111 13.20 16.63 -8.87
N SER A 112 13.20 16.50 -10.20
CA SER A 112 12.30 17.23 -11.08
C SER A 112 10.83 16.84 -10.87
N LEU A 113 10.53 15.55 -10.71
CA LEU A 113 9.19 15.04 -10.42
C LEU A 113 8.64 15.48 -9.05
N ASN A 114 9.51 15.69 -8.05
CA ASN A 114 9.08 16.11 -6.71
C ASN A 114 8.88 17.62 -6.58
N ASN A 115 9.70 18.41 -7.27
CA ASN A 115 9.80 19.85 -7.02
C ASN A 115 9.12 20.71 -8.08
N ASN A 116 8.88 20.18 -9.28
CA ASN A 116 8.17 20.92 -10.32
C ASN A 116 6.64 20.77 -10.18
N PRO A 117 5.85 21.69 -10.77
CA PRO A 117 4.40 21.62 -10.72
C PRO A 117 3.83 20.37 -11.43
N VAL A 118 2.57 20.02 -11.15
CA VAL A 118 1.86 18.88 -11.75
C VAL A 118 1.82 18.98 -13.28
N SER A 119 1.76 20.19 -13.84
CA SER A 119 1.85 20.45 -15.28
C SER A 119 3.16 19.95 -15.89
N TRP A 120 4.27 20.01 -15.15
CA TRP A 120 5.53 19.38 -15.56
C TRP A 120 5.42 17.86 -15.57
N VAL A 121 4.77 17.27 -14.56
CA VAL A 121 4.50 15.83 -14.49
C VAL A 121 3.59 15.37 -15.64
N GLN A 122 2.60 16.17 -16.01
CA GLN A 122 1.73 15.95 -17.18
C GLN A 122 2.52 16.01 -18.49
N ASN A 123 3.48 16.93 -18.60
CA ASN A 123 4.36 17.01 -19.77
C ASN A 123 5.35 15.83 -19.87
N PHE A 124 5.75 15.24 -18.74
CA PHE A 124 6.50 13.97 -18.74
C PHE A 124 5.58 12.81 -19.15
N GLY A 125 4.37 12.80 -18.59
CA GLY A 125 3.22 12.08 -19.10
C GLY A 125 3.34 10.57 -19.18
N ASP A 126 2.41 9.96 -19.92
CA ASP A 126 2.37 8.52 -20.17
C ASP A 126 3.61 8.03 -20.94
N GLU A 127 4.15 8.87 -21.83
CA GLU A 127 5.36 8.56 -22.59
C GLU A 127 6.57 8.36 -21.68
N GLY A 128 6.80 9.29 -20.75
CA GLY A 128 7.87 9.18 -19.75
C GLY A 128 7.66 8.00 -18.81
N LEU A 129 6.43 7.74 -18.39
CA LEU A 129 6.07 6.58 -17.56
C LEU A 129 6.43 5.26 -18.27
N VAL A 130 6.02 5.09 -19.53
CA VAL A 130 6.32 3.88 -20.32
C VAL A 130 7.83 3.64 -20.43
N LEU A 131 8.62 4.69 -20.64
CA LEU A 131 10.09 4.58 -20.69
C LEU A 131 10.66 4.12 -19.34
N LEU A 132 10.21 4.69 -18.22
CA LEU A 132 10.64 4.25 -16.88
C LEU A 132 10.30 2.78 -16.62
N LEU A 133 9.08 2.36 -16.96
CA LEU A 133 8.63 0.97 -16.79
C LEU A 133 9.41 0.00 -17.68
N ASN A 134 9.71 0.38 -18.93
CA ASN A 134 10.53 -0.43 -19.83
C ASN A 134 11.96 -0.61 -19.31
N ILE A 135 12.58 0.45 -18.80
CA ILE A 135 13.91 0.37 -18.18
C ILE A 135 13.87 -0.50 -16.92
N MET A 136 12.85 -0.33 -16.07
CA MET A 136 12.65 -1.14 -14.86
C MET A 136 12.53 -2.63 -15.19
N ARG A 137 11.72 -2.96 -16.21
CA ARG A 137 11.56 -4.33 -16.70
C ARG A 137 12.89 -4.90 -17.20
N ARG A 138 13.63 -4.14 -18.02
CA ARG A 138 14.94 -4.56 -18.51
C ARG A 138 15.86 -4.92 -17.34
N ILE A 139 15.95 -4.06 -16.33
CA ILE A 139 16.76 -4.30 -15.13
C ILE A 139 16.29 -5.56 -14.37
N GLN A 140 14.99 -5.82 -14.32
CA GLN A 140 14.43 -7.00 -13.64
C GLN A 140 14.60 -8.32 -14.40
N GLU A 141 14.75 -8.27 -15.73
CA GLU A 141 14.92 -9.44 -16.61
C GLU A 141 16.39 -9.77 -16.86
N GLU A 142 17.25 -8.75 -16.89
CA GLU A 142 18.68 -8.90 -17.04
C GLU A 142 19.27 -9.62 -15.81
N LYS A 143 19.93 -10.75 -16.05
CA LYS A 143 20.80 -11.37 -15.05
C LYS A 143 22.07 -10.53 -14.97
N ASP A 144 22.04 -9.54 -14.09
CA ASP A 144 23.08 -8.53 -13.96
C ASP A 144 24.48 -9.15 -13.79
N GLU A 145 25.43 -8.73 -14.62
CA GLU A 145 26.86 -9.01 -14.45
C GLU A 145 27.43 -8.24 -13.23
N TYR A 146 26.77 -7.12 -12.86
CA TYR A 146 27.06 -6.24 -11.73
C TYR A 146 25.82 -6.00 -10.85
N PRO A 147 25.42 -6.95 -9.99
CA PRO A 147 24.11 -6.96 -9.31
C PRO A 147 23.80 -5.76 -8.39
N ASN A 148 24.80 -4.94 -8.06
CA ASN A 148 24.60 -3.79 -7.19
C ASN A 148 24.19 -2.52 -7.94
N MET A 149 24.50 -2.40 -9.24
CA MET A 149 24.16 -1.19 -10.01
C MET A 149 22.72 -1.22 -10.51
N GLY A 150 22.26 -2.35 -11.06
CA GLY A 150 20.86 -2.52 -11.46
C GLY A 150 19.90 -2.29 -10.30
N VAL A 151 20.20 -2.84 -9.11
CA VAL A 151 19.38 -2.64 -7.89
C VAL A 151 19.28 -1.16 -7.50
N LYS A 152 20.37 -0.38 -7.61
CA LYS A 152 20.33 1.06 -7.33
C LYS A 152 19.47 1.81 -8.33
N CYS A 153 19.63 1.51 -9.63
CA CYS A 153 18.81 2.11 -10.68
C CYS A 153 17.33 1.74 -10.49
N GLN A 154 17.02 0.48 -10.18
CA GLN A 154 15.66 0.01 -9.91
C GLN A 154 15.05 0.75 -8.71
N HIS A 155 15.78 0.91 -7.61
CA HIS A 155 15.27 1.67 -6.46
C HIS A 155 15.03 3.13 -6.84
N GLU A 156 15.90 3.73 -7.64
CA GLU A 156 15.71 5.11 -8.08
C GLU A 156 14.51 5.27 -9.02
N ILE A 157 14.22 4.27 -9.87
CA ILE A 157 12.98 4.22 -10.66
C ILE A 157 11.76 4.15 -9.72
N VAL A 158 11.77 3.29 -8.69
CA VAL A 158 10.68 3.23 -7.69
C VAL A 158 10.46 4.59 -7.03
N ARG A 159 11.53 5.33 -6.71
CA ARG A 159 11.42 6.71 -6.18
C ARG A 159 10.86 7.71 -7.19
N CYS A 160 11.20 7.57 -8.47
CA CYS A 160 10.60 8.37 -9.54
C CYS A 160 9.10 8.06 -9.65
N LEU A 161 8.70 6.78 -9.66
CA LEU A 161 7.30 6.36 -9.68
C LEU A 161 6.53 6.88 -8.47
N LYS A 162 7.14 6.86 -7.28
CA LYS A 162 6.57 7.45 -6.07
C LYS A 162 6.28 8.94 -6.23
N ALA A 163 7.23 9.70 -6.77
CA ALA A 163 7.05 11.13 -7.02
C ALA A 163 5.98 11.38 -8.10
N PHE A 164 6.02 10.59 -9.18
CA PHE A 164 5.07 10.68 -10.29
C PHE A 164 3.62 10.41 -9.83
N MET A 165 3.41 9.38 -9.01
CA MET A 165 2.08 9.01 -8.48
C MET A 165 1.56 9.92 -7.37
N ASN A 166 2.35 10.86 -6.87
CA ASN A 166 1.96 11.73 -5.76
C ASN A 166 0.89 12.78 -6.15
N ASN A 167 0.30 12.70 -7.34
CA ASN A 167 -0.77 13.56 -7.83
C ASN A 167 -1.79 12.71 -8.61
N LYS A 168 -3.01 13.25 -8.79
CA LYS A 168 -4.12 12.52 -9.44
C LYS A 168 -3.79 12.05 -10.86
N TYR A 169 -3.05 12.85 -11.63
CA TYR A 169 -2.70 12.51 -13.01
C TYR A 169 -1.77 11.28 -13.05
N GLY A 170 -0.64 11.34 -12.32
CA GLY A 170 0.34 10.26 -12.36
C GLY A 170 -0.17 8.98 -11.72
N LEU A 171 -1.03 9.06 -10.69
CA LEU A 171 -1.71 7.90 -10.14
C LEU A 171 -2.62 7.23 -11.19
N LYS A 172 -3.47 8.01 -11.88
CA LYS A 172 -4.35 7.50 -12.94
C LYS A 172 -3.56 6.85 -14.07
N ALA A 173 -2.48 7.49 -14.51
CA ALA A 173 -1.59 6.95 -15.54
C ALA A 173 -0.98 5.61 -15.12
N MET A 174 -0.52 5.49 -13.87
CA MET A 174 0.02 4.25 -13.33
C MET A 174 -1.03 3.11 -13.28
N LEU A 175 -2.27 3.41 -12.88
CA LEU A 175 -3.34 2.40 -12.77
C LEU A 175 -3.86 1.94 -14.14
N THR A 176 -3.79 2.81 -15.14
CA THR A 176 -4.16 2.52 -16.54
C THR A 176 -3.08 1.67 -17.24
N SER A 177 -1.82 1.77 -16.79
CA SER A 177 -0.74 0.92 -17.30
C SER A 177 -0.96 -0.55 -16.93
N ALA A 178 -0.88 -1.44 -17.92
CA ALA A 178 -0.98 -2.88 -17.71
C ALA A 178 0.19 -3.44 -16.87
N GLU A 179 1.35 -2.78 -16.91
CA GLU A 179 2.60 -3.31 -16.35
C GLU A 179 3.05 -2.57 -15.10
N GLY A 180 2.42 -1.44 -14.77
CA GLY A 180 2.78 -0.64 -13.62
C GLY A 180 2.77 -1.44 -12.32
N ILE A 181 1.63 -2.07 -12.01
CA ILE A 181 1.47 -2.90 -10.80
C ILE A 181 2.36 -4.15 -10.84
N PRO A 182 2.38 -4.96 -11.92
CA PRO A 182 3.27 -6.12 -12.00
C PRO A 182 4.76 -5.80 -11.78
N LEU A 183 5.27 -4.69 -12.33
CA LEU A 183 6.67 -4.31 -12.16
C LEU A 183 6.98 -3.83 -10.73
N LEU A 184 6.03 -3.15 -10.07
CA LEU A 184 6.16 -2.83 -8.64
C LEU A 184 6.17 -4.10 -7.79
N VAL A 185 5.29 -5.06 -8.04
CA VAL A 185 5.25 -6.34 -7.32
C VAL A 185 6.59 -7.09 -7.46
N ARG A 186 7.15 -7.14 -8.68
CA ARG A 186 8.49 -7.70 -8.95
C ARG A 186 9.62 -6.99 -8.18
N ALA A 187 9.40 -5.76 -7.72
CA ALA A 187 10.36 -5.02 -6.90
C ALA A 187 10.22 -5.28 -5.38
N ILE A 188 9.27 -6.13 -4.94
CA ILE A 188 9.18 -6.61 -3.56
C ILE A 188 10.37 -7.55 -3.29
N ASN A 189 11.48 -6.97 -2.85
CA ASN A 189 12.73 -7.70 -2.63
C ASN A 189 13.25 -7.55 -1.19
N PRO A 190 13.11 -8.59 -0.34
CA PRO A 190 13.58 -8.56 1.05
C PRO A 190 15.10 -8.39 1.21
N ARG A 191 15.88 -8.58 0.14
CA ARG A 191 17.34 -8.35 0.15
C ARG A 191 17.67 -6.86 0.04
N VAL A 192 16.73 -6.02 -0.36
CA VAL A 192 16.88 -4.57 -0.52
C VAL A 192 15.80 -3.84 0.30
N PRO A 193 15.91 -3.83 1.66
CA PRO A 193 14.85 -3.38 2.54
C PRO A 193 14.29 -1.99 2.24
N HIS A 194 15.15 -1.02 1.93
CA HIS A 194 14.72 0.36 1.67
C HIS A 194 13.88 0.48 0.39
N MET A 195 14.21 -0.28 -0.65
CA MET A 195 13.40 -0.33 -1.87
C MET A 195 12.06 -1.01 -1.58
N MET A 196 12.10 -2.15 -0.88
CA MET A 196 10.89 -2.88 -0.51
C MET A 196 9.94 -2.02 0.33
N VAL A 197 10.45 -1.20 1.26
CA VAL A 197 9.64 -0.22 2.02
C VAL A 197 8.89 0.73 1.09
N ASP A 198 9.56 1.32 0.11
CA ASP A 198 8.91 2.23 -0.85
C ASP A 198 7.87 1.48 -1.69
N VAL A 199 8.19 0.28 -2.16
CA VAL A 199 7.29 -0.56 -2.96
C VAL A 199 6.04 -0.96 -2.19
N VAL A 200 6.17 -1.53 -0.99
CA VAL A 200 5.00 -1.99 -0.22
C VAL A 200 4.13 -0.81 0.19
N LYS A 201 4.70 0.37 0.50
CA LYS A 201 3.91 1.58 0.78
C LYS A 201 3.11 2.05 -0.44
N LEU A 202 3.71 1.99 -1.63
CA LEU A 202 3.02 2.33 -2.88
C LEU A 202 1.87 1.35 -3.16
N LEU A 203 2.13 0.04 -3.04
CA LEU A 203 1.11 -0.98 -3.25
C LEU A 203 -0.01 -0.87 -2.22
N SER A 204 0.29 -0.60 -0.95
CA SER A 204 -0.73 -0.35 0.09
C SER A 204 -1.64 0.83 -0.28
N ALA A 205 -1.05 1.95 -0.72
CA ALA A 205 -1.82 3.12 -1.14
C ALA A 205 -2.69 2.82 -2.38
N ILE A 206 -2.18 2.02 -3.30
CA ILE A 206 -2.91 1.55 -4.49
C ILE A 206 -4.08 0.65 -4.10
N CYS A 207 -3.91 -0.28 -3.15
CA CYS A 207 -4.98 -1.16 -2.67
C CYS A 207 -6.12 -0.40 -1.96
N ILE A 208 -5.77 0.60 -1.13
CA ILE A 208 -6.75 1.37 -0.34
C ILE A 208 -7.58 2.32 -1.22
N LEU A 209 -7.10 2.66 -2.41
CA LEU A 209 -7.79 3.58 -3.30
C LEU A 209 -9.17 3.04 -3.69
N GLU A 210 -10.21 3.82 -3.43
CA GLU A 210 -11.53 3.56 -3.98
C GLU A 210 -11.52 3.80 -5.49
N HIS A 211 -11.65 2.71 -6.25
CA HIS A 211 -11.62 2.72 -7.70
C HIS A 211 -12.58 1.63 -8.23
N PRO A 212 -13.28 1.86 -9.36
CA PRO A 212 -14.25 0.88 -9.89
C PRO A 212 -13.67 -0.51 -10.18
N ASP A 213 -12.39 -0.59 -10.50
CA ASP A 213 -11.75 -1.79 -11.04
C ASP A 213 -11.10 -2.72 -9.97
N ASN A 214 -11.69 -2.86 -8.78
CA ASN A 214 -11.20 -3.74 -7.69
C ASN A 214 -9.66 -3.84 -7.60
N ILE A 215 -8.99 -2.69 -7.47
CA ILE A 215 -7.54 -2.58 -7.68
C ILE A 215 -6.73 -3.47 -6.72
N HIS A 216 -7.24 -3.72 -5.52
CA HIS A 216 -6.62 -4.65 -4.56
C HIS A 216 -6.53 -6.09 -5.10
N GLU A 217 -7.54 -6.55 -5.85
CA GLU A 217 -7.52 -7.86 -6.53
C GLU A 217 -6.44 -7.88 -7.62
N ARG A 218 -6.30 -6.80 -8.41
CA ARG A 218 -5.22 -6.68 -9.42
C ARG A 218 -3.82 -6.74 -8.79
N VAL A 219 -3.64 -6.17 -7.60
CA VAL A 219 -2.38 -6.27 -6.85
C VAL A 219 -2.17 -7.72 -6.38
N LEU A 220 -3.20 -8.37 -5.85
CA LEU A 220 -3.11 -9.76 -5.41
C LEU A 220 -2.86 -10.74 -6.56
N GLU A 221 -3.48 -10.52 -7.72
CA GLU A 221 -3.25 -11.26 -8.96
C GLU A 221 -1.79 -11.13 -9.40
N ALA A 222 -1.26 -9.90 -9.46
CA ALA A 222 0.14 -9.67 -9.79
C ALA A 222 1.11 -10.34 -8.78
N ILE A 223 0.78 -10.33 -7.48
CA ILE A 223 1.53 -11.06 -6.45
C ILE A 223 1.49 -12.57 -6.70
N THR A 224 0.33 -13.10 -7.07
CA THR A 224 0.14 -14.53 -7.34
C THR A 224 0.93 -14.95 -8.60
N GLU A 225 0.78 -14.24 -9.70
CA GLU A 225 1.53 -14.52 -10.94
C GLU A 225 3.05 -14.48 -10.74
N GLU A 226 3.54 -13.50 -9.99
CA GLU A 226 4.98 -13.38 -9.75
C GLU A 226 5.50 -14.51 -8.86
N ALA A 227 4.70 -14.96 -7.90
CA ALA A 227 5.03 -16.10 -7.05
C ALA A 227 5.07 -17.41 -7.84
N GLU A 228 4.10 -17.63 -8.73
CA GLU A 228 4.08 -18.77 -9.65
C GLU A 228 5.31 -18.80 -10.57
N LYS A 229 5.72 -17.64 -11.11
CA LYS A 229 6.94 -17.52 -11.93
C LYS A 229 8.21 -17.87 -11.15
N GLN A 230 8.23 -17.60 -9.85
CA GLN A 230 9.37 -17.86 -8.97
C GLN A 230 9.30 -19.23 -8.27
N ASP A 231 8.22 -19.98 -8.42
CA ASP A 231 7.94 -21.24 -7.70
C ASP A 231 8.05 -21.08 -6.17
N ILE A 232 7.41 -20.02 -5.64
CA ILE A 232 7.34 -19.71 -4.21
C ILE A 232 5.92 -19.42 -3.77
N GLU A 233 5.69 -19.47 -2.45
CA GLU A 233 4.43 -19.02 -1.84
C GLU A 233 4.28 -17.50 -1.96
N ARG A 234 3.10 -17.03 -2.37
CA ARG A 234 2.88 -15.64 -2.80
C ARG A 234 3.12 -14.57 -1.75
N PHE A 235 2.90 -14.88 -0.47
CA PHE A 235 3.17 -13.97 0.64
C PHE A 235 4.56 -14.15 1.29
N GLN A 236 5.36 -15.11 0.82
CA GLN A 236 6.68 -15.38 1.38
C GLN A 236 7.64 -14.17 1.33
N PRO A 237 7.66 -13.33 0.27
CA PRO A 237 8.46 -12.11 0.28
C PRO A 237 8.07 -11.14 1.40
N LEU A 238 6.77 -10.98 1.71
CA LEU A 238 6.30 -10.10 2.77
C LEU A 238 6.76 -10.58 4.15
N LEU A 239 6.58 -11.87 4.44
CA LEU A 239 7.01 -12.50 5.68
C LEU A 239 8.54 -12.45 5.84
N SER A 240 9.28 -12.67 4.76
CA SER A 240 10.74 -12.53 4.72
C SER A 240 11.19 -11.10 5.01
N GLY A 241 10.43 -10.10 4.54
CA GLY A 241 10.67 -8.69 4.86
C GLY A 241 10.37 -8.37 6.32
N MET A 242 9.28 -8.91 6.87
CA MET A 242 8.94 -8.77 8.29
C MET A 242 9.98 -9.38 9.23
N ASN A 243 10.67 -10.44 8.80
CA ASN A 243 11.76 -11.04 9.59
C ASN A 243 13.07 -10.21 9.59
N LYS A 244 13.16 -9.11 8.82
CA LYS A 244 14.34 -8.23 8.84
C LYS A 244 14.33 -7.30 10.06
N PRO A 245 15.49 -6.91 10.61
CA PRO A 245 15.60 -5.93 11.70
C PRO A 245 15.40 -4.49 11.19
N ASN A 246 14.36 -4.24 10.40
CA ASN A 246 13.99 -2.93 9.88
C ASN A 246 12.53 -2.66 10.23
N ILE A 247 12.29 -1.76 11.19
CA ILE A 247 10.95 -1.42 11.69
C ILE A 247 10.08 -0.83 10.58
N GLY A 248 10.65 0.02 9.72
CA GLY A 248 9.92 0.60 8.59
C GLY A 248 9.45 -0.45 7.58
N LEU A 249 10.23 -1.52 7.39
CA LEU A 249 9.85 -2.66 6.54
C LEU A 249 8.78 -3.52 7.19
N LYS A 250 8.92 -3.84 8.50
CA LYS A 250 7.86 -4.53 9.26
C LYS A 250 6.53 -3.78 9.16
N ASN A 251 6.56 -2.45 9.37
CA ASN A 251 5.39 -1.59 9.24
C ASN A 251 4.82 -1.61 7.82
N GLY A 252 5.67 -1.44 6.80
CA GLY A 252 5.24 -1.46 5.40
C GLY A 252 4.61 -2.80 4.95
N CYS A 253 5.18 -3.93 5.38
CA CYS A 253 4.61 -5.25 5.10
C CYS A 253 3.25 -5.44 5.78
N MET A 254 3.13 -5.06 7.07
CA MET A 254 1.85 -5.12 7.78
C MET A 254 0.80 -4.22 7.13
N GLN A 255 1.19 -3.03 6.69
CA GLN A 255 0.31 -2.12 5.97
C GLN A 255 -0.24 -2.74 4.69
N LEU A 256 0.60 -3.43 3.91
CA LEU A 256 0.16 -4.08 2.68
C LEU A 256 -0.75 -5.29 2.96
N ILE A 257 -0.43 -6.07 3.99
CA ILE A 257 -1.29 -7.17 4.47
C ILE A 257 -2.68 -6.64 4.83
N ASN A 258 -2.74 -5.60 5.68
CA ASN A 258 -4.01 -4.97 6.07
C ASN A 258 -4.77 -4.42 4.85
N ALA A 259 -4.07 -3.75 3.93
CA ALA A 259 -4.68 -3.21 2.72
C ALA A 259 -5.27 -4.30 1.81
N LEU A 260 -4.66 -5.49 1.73
CA LEU A 260 -5.18 -6.61 0.94
C LEU A 260 -6.37 -7.31 1.60
N ILE A 261 -6.41 -7.36 2.93
CA ILE A 261 -7.50 -7.99 3.69
C ILE A 261 -8.70 -7.05 3.81
N SER A 262 -8.51 -5.84 4.35
CA SER A 262 -9.61 -4.91 4.67
C SER A 262 -10.36 -4.37 3.44
N ARG A 263 -9.82 -4.56 2.23
CA ARG A 263 -10.49 -4.17 0.98
C ARG A 263 -11.37 -5.27 0.39
N GLY A 264 -11.28 -6.49 0.90
CA GLY A 264 -12.16 -7.58 0.51
C GLY A 264 -13.56 -7.42 1.11
N GLU A 265 -14.56 -7.24 0.25
CA GLU A 265 -15.96 -7.08 0.69
C GLU A 265 -16.51 -8.38 1.29
N GLU A 266 -16.14 -9.52 0.70
CA GLU A 266 -16.60 -10.84 1.13
C GLU A 266 -15.82 -11.35 2.35
N LEU A 267 -16.55 -11.77 3.40
CA LEU A 267 -15.98 -12.40 4.60
C LEU A 267 -15.08 -13.59 4.26
N ASP A 268 -15.53 -14.45 3.34
CA ASP A 268 -14.79 -15.67 2.95
C ASP A 268 -13.44 -15.32 2.33
N TYR A 269 -13.36 -14.23 1.56
CA TYR A 269 -12.11 -13.72 1.01
C TYR A 269 -11.16 -13.26 2.14
N ARG A 270 -11.67 -12.47 3.10
CA ARG A 270 -10.84 -11.94 4.20
C ARG A 270 -10.30 -13.07 5.07
N ILE A 271 -11.15 -14.03 5.44
CA ILE A 271 -10.76 -15.25 6.16
C ILE A 271 -9.73 -16.03 5.36
N HIS A 272 -9.94 -16.24 4.06
CA HIS A 272 -9.02 -16.99 3.20
C HIS A 272 -7.61 -16.42 3.19
N ILE A 273 -7.47 -15.11 2.91
CA ILE A 273 -6.15 -14.43 2.85
C ILE A 273 -5.47 -14.42 4.22
N ARG A 274 -6.21 -14.11 5.29
CA ARG A 274 -5.67 -14.13 6.66
C ARG A 274 -5.16 -15.52 7.04
N SER A 275 -5.93 -16.55 6.72
CA SER A 275 -5.59 -17.94 7.06
C SER A 275 -4.37 -18.43 6.31
N GLU A 276 -4.21 -18.06 5.03
CA GLU A 276 -3.02 -18.36 4.25
C GLU A 276 -1.76 -17.73 4.87
N LEU A 277 -1.81 -16.44 5.21
CA LEU A 277 -0.71 -15.74 5.88
C LEU A 277 -0.32 -16.39 7.21
N LEU A 278 -1.31 -16.76 8.03
CA LEU A 278 -1.07 -17.43 9.30
C LEU A 278 -0.43 -18.81 9.12
N ARG A 279 -0.89 -19.61 8.14
CA ARG A 279 -0.29 -20.91 7.78
C ARG A 279 1.15 -20.79 7.27
N LEU A 280 1.51 -19.65 6.67
CA LEU A 280 2.88 -19.34 6.24
C LEU A 280 3.79 -18.85 7.38
N GLY A 281 3.28 -18.76 8.62
CA GLY A 281 4.06 -18.40 9.80
C GLY A 281 3.91 -16.94 10.27
N LEU A 282 2.92 -16.19 9.76
CA LEU A 282 2.64 -14.84 10.26
C LEU A 282 2.40 -14.81 11.77
N ARG A 283 1.79 -15.85 12.34
CA ARG A 283 1.46 -15.95 13.77
C ARG A 283 2.69 -15.75 14.66
N ASP A 284 3.80 -16.41 14.34
CA ASP A 284 5.03 -16.31 15.13
C ASP A 284 5.68 -14.94 14.99
N LEU A 285 5.65 -14.38 13.78
CA LEU A 285 6.15 -13.02 13.51
C LEU A 285 5.35 -11.95 14.25
N LEU A 286 4.02 -12.08 14.34
CA LEU A 286 3.18 -11.16 15.11
C LEU A 286 3.52 -11.18 16.60
N THR A 287 3.85 -12.35 17.16
CA THR A 287 4.30 -12.47 18.56
C THR A 287 5.59 -11.68 18.80
N GLU A 288 6.59 -11.79 17.92
CA GLU A 288 7.81 -10.99 18.00
C GLU A 288 7.51 -9.50 17.85
N ILE A 289 6.74 -9.14 16.81
CA ILE A 289 6.46 -7.75 16.44
C ILE A 289 5.71 -6.99 17.54
N ARG A 290 4.79 -7.65 18.25
CA ARG A 290 4.06 -7.05 19.39
C ARG A 290 4.97 -6.60 20.53
N THR A 291 6.20 -7.10 20.63
CA THR A 291 7.18 -6.68 21.66
C THR A 291 7.89 -5.37 21.30
N ILE A 292 7.74 -4.88 20.07
CA ILE A 292 8.44 -3.69 19.58
C ILE A 292 7.66 -2.42 19.97
N GLU A 293 8.34 -1.49 20.65
CA GLU A 293 7.77 -0.18 20.99
C GLU A 293 7.80 0.77 19.79
N ASN A 294 6.76 0.70 18.94
CA ASN A 294 6.60 1.61 17.81
C ASN A 294 5.11 1.92 17.56
N GLU A 295 4.73 3.19 17.61
CA GLU A 295 3.33 3.63 17.47
C GLU A 295 2.74 3.29 16.09
N GLU A 296 3.48 3.50 15.00
CA GLU A 296 2.97 3.18 13.65
C GLU A 296 2.67 1.69 13.51
N LEU A 297 3.55 0.84 14.05
CA LEU A 297 3.39 -0.61 14.03
C LEU A 297 2.23 -1.07 14.93
N ARG A 298 2.06 -0.44 16.11
CA ARG A 298 0.92 -0.70 16.99
C ARG A 298 -0.41 -0.41 16.30
N VAL A 299 -0.48 0.68 15.53
CA VAL A 299 -1.67 0.99 14.73
C VAL A 299 -1.94 -0.14 13.71
N GLN A 300 -0.92 -0.61 12.99
CA GLN A 300 -1.12 -1.70 12.02
C GLN A 300 -1.52 -3.03 12.69
N LEU A 301 -1.02 -3.32 13.88
CA LEU A 301 -1.42 -4.50 14.64
C LEU A 301 -2.86 -4.40 15.12
N SER A 302 -3.29 -3.23 15.62
CA SER A 302 -4.69 -2.98 16.00
C SER A 302 -5.60 -3.19 14.79
N VAL A 303 -5.30 -2.58 13.65
CA VAL A 303 -6.11 -2.76 12.43
C VAL A 303 -6.25 -4.23 12.04
N PHE A 304 -5.17 -5.02 12.16
CA PHE A 304 -5.21 -6.45 11.86
C PHE A 304 -6.08 -7.23 12.85
N ASP A 305 -5.92 -6.95 14.15
CA ASP A 305 -6.62 -7.64 15.23
C ASP A 305 -8.11 -7.25 15.28
N ASP A 306 -8.42 -5.96 15.16
CA ASP A 306 -9.80 -5.42 15.13
C ASP A 306 -10.58 -6.00 13.93
N GLN A 307 -9.98 -6.01 12.74
CA GLN A 307 -10.62 -6.62 11.55
C GLN A 307 -10.85 -8.12 11.71
N ALA A 308 -9.97 -8.81 12.45
CA ALA A 308 -10.11 -10.23 12.70
C ALA A 308 -11.20 -10.54 13.74
N GLU A 309 -11.44 -9.64 14.68
CA GLU A 309 -12.56 -9.69 15.63
C GLU A 309 -13.88 -9.41 14.90
N ASP A 310 -13.95 -8.35 14.09
CA ASP A 310 -15.12 -8.01 13.27
C ASP A 310 -15.54 -9.19 12.36
N ASP A 311 -14.57 -9.83 11.70
CA ASP A 311 -14.82 -11.00 10.86
C ASP A 311 -15.37 -12.20 11.65
N SER A 312 -14.91 -12.36 12.90
CA SER A 312 -15.39 -13.41 13.79
C SER A 312 -16.83 -13.14 14.25
N GLU A 313 -17.18 -11.89 14.52
CA GLU A 313 -18.55 -11.48 14.86
C GLU A 313 -19.49 -11.64 13.66
N GLU A 314 -19.06 -11.27 12.46
CA GLU A 314 -19.83 -11.48 11.22
C GLU A 314 -20.10 -12.97 10.97
N LEU A 315 -19.09 -13.83 11.12
CA LEU A 315 -19.25 -15.28 10.97
C LEU A 315 -20.23 -15.86 12.01
N GLN A 316 -20.16 -15.37 13.26
CA GLN A 316 -21.07 -15.77 14.32
C GLN A 316 -22.51 -15.33 14.03
N ALA A 317 -22.70 -14.14 13.44
CA ALA A 317 -24.00 -13.66 13.00
C ALA A 317 -24.56 -14.54 11.87
N ARG A 318 -23.75 -14.90 10.86
CA ARG A 318 -24.17 -15.84 9.80
C ARG A 318 -24.65 -17.18 10.35
N LEU A 319 -23.98 -17.71 11.39
CA LEU A 319 -24.44 -18.93 12.06
C LEU A 319 -25.80 -18.73 12.74
N ASN A 320 -26.04 -17.57 13.36
CA ASN A 320 -27.32 -17.28 13.99
C ASN A 320 -28.44 -17.19 12.96
N ASP A 321 -28.19 -16.59 11.79
CA ASP A 321 -29.16 -16.55 10.69
C ASP A 321 -29.49 -17.96 10.19
N VAL A 322 -28.47 -18.80 9.96
CA VAL A 322 -28.66 -20.22 9.60
C VAL A 322 -29.49 -20.96 10.66
N ARG A 323 -29.26 -20.70 11.95
CA ARG A 323 -30.05 -21.30 13.05
C ARG A 323 -31.52 -20.87 13.06
N VAL A 324 -31.83 -19.68 12.56
CA VAL A 324 -33.20 -19.16 12.46
C VAL A 324 -33.90 -19.69 11.21
N GLU A 325 -33.18 -19.75 10.08
CA GLU A 325 -33.72 -20.19 8.80
C GLU A 325 -33.84 -21.70 8.67
N MET A 326 -32.93 -22.45 9.27
CA MET A 326 -32.85 -23.91 9.16
C MET A 326 -33.06 -24.58 10.53
N ASP A 327 -34.33 -24.78 10.91
CA ASP A 327 -34.71 -25.44 12.16
C ASP A 327 -35.00 -26.95 12.02
N ASP A 328 -35.03 -27.48 10.79
CA ASP A 328 -35.19 -28.90 10.49
C ASP A 328 -33.86 -29.61 10.20
N VAL A 329 -33.62 -30.71 10.92
CA VAL A 329 -32.37 -31.49 10.84
C VAL A 329 -32.19 -32.15 9.48
N MET A 330 -33.28 -32.59 8.82
CA MET A 330 -33.17 -33.27 7.52
C MET A 330 -32.84 -32.29 6.41
N GLU A 331 -33.37 -31.06 6.47
CA GLU A 331 -33.00 -29.98 5.56
C GLU A 331 -31.52 -29.59 5.70
N VAL A 332 -31.05 -29.34 6.93
CA VAL A 332 -29.62 -29.07 7.20
C VAL A 332 -28.74 -30.20 6.69
N PHE A 333 -29.11 -31.45 6.97
CA PHE A 333 -28.37 -32.62 6.49
C PHE A 333 -28.30 -32.66 4.95
N GLN A 334 -29.41 -32.41 4.27
CA GLN A 334 -29.47 -32.43 2.81
C GLN A 334 -28.57 -31.33 2.20
N VAL A 335 -28.55 -30.13 2.78
CA VAL A 335 -27.68 -29.04 2.33
C VAL A 335 -26.21 -29.40 2.54
N VAL A 336 -25.82 -29.85 3.75
CA VAL A 336 -24.43 -30.26 4.04
C VAL A 336 -23.97 -31.39 3.12
N MET A 337 -24.82 -32.40 2.90
CA MET A 337 -24.52 -33.50 1.99
C MET A 337 -24.31 -33.00 0.56
N ASN A 338 -25.16 -32.10 0.07
CA ASN A 338 -25.04 -31.52 -1.27
C ASN A 338 -23.74 -30.72 -1.42
N THR A 339 -23.30 -30.00 -0.38
CA THR A 339 -22.06 -29.21 -0.38
C THR A 339 -20.80 -30.08 -0.43
N VAL A 340 -20.80 -31.26 0.20
CA VAL A 340 -19.62 -32.14 0.22
C VAL A 340 -19.62 -33.21 -0.87
N LYS A 341 -20.76 -33.44 -1.53
CA LYS A 341 -20.93 -34.50 -2.52
C LYS A 341 -19.89 -34.40 -3.64
N ASP A 342 -19.33 -35.54 -4.03
CA ASP A 342 -18.32 -35.68 -5.08
C ASP A 342 -17.00 -34.92 -4.76
N SER A 343 -16.77 -34.57 -3.49
CA SER A 343 -15.55 -33.93 -3.00
C SER A 343 -14.75 -34.86 -2.07
N LYS A 344 -13.49 -34.50 -1.78
CA LYS A 344 -12.67 -35.23 -0.79
C LYS A 344 -13.28 -35.20 0.62
N ALA A 345 -14.12 -34.21 0.94
CA ALA A 345 -14.75 -34.07 2.24
C ALA A 345 -15.90 -35.07 2.48
N GLU A 346 -16.48 -35.66 1.43
CA GLU A 346 -17.60 -36.60 1.55
C GLU A 346 -17.27 -37.80 2.45
N THR A 347 -16.07 -38.36 2.28
CA THR A 347 -15.59 -39.49 3.10
C THR A 347 -15.42 -39.13 4.57
N HIS A 348 -15.06 -37.88 4.87
CA HIS A 348 -14.92 -37.36 6.22
C HIS A 348 -16.28 -37.12 6.88
N LEU A 349 -17.27 -36.58 6.14
CA LEU A 349 -18.64 -36.45 6.62
C LEU A 349 -19.25 -37.81 6.95
N LEU A 350 -19.09 -38.80 6.07
CA LEU A 350 -19.54 -40.17 6.31
C LEU A 350 -18.92 -40.73 7.59
N SER A 351 -17.60 -40.55 7.77
CA SER A 351 -16.90 -41.01 8.96
C SER A 351 -17.41 -40.31 10.23
N LEU A 352 -17.64 -39.00 10.21
CA LEU A 352 -18.22 -38.26 11.34
C LEU A 352 -19.55 -38.87 11.77
N MET A 353 -20.47 -39.09 10.82
CA MET A 353 -21.77 -39.70 11.11
C MET A 353 -21.64 -41.11 11.68
N GLN A 354 -20.72 -41.92 11.16
CA GLN A 354 -20.44 -43.26 11.68
C GLN A 354 -19.96 -43.22 13.14
N HIS A 355 -19.12 -42.25 13.52
CA HIS A 355 -18.70 -42.07 14.90
C HIS A 355 -19.87 -41.66 15.81
N LEU A 356 -20.77 -40.79 15.35
CA LEU A 356 -21.98 -40.40 16.11
C LEU A 356 -22.89 -41.60 16.42
N LEU A 357 -22.95 -42.61 15.52
CA LEU A 357 -23.70 -43.86 15.75
C LEU A 357 -23.13 -44.72 16.89
N LEU A 358 -21.84 -44.54 17.25
CA LEU A 358 -21.18 -45.30 18.32
C LEU A 358 -21.43 -44.73 19.71
N ILE A 359 -22.06 -43.55 19.84
CA ILE A 359 -22.38 -42.94 21.13
C ILE A 359 -23.41 -43.83 21.86
N ARG A 360 -23.02 -44.31 23.05
CA ARG A 360 -23.83 -45.23 23.88
C ARG A 360 -25.25 -44.69 24.10
N ASN A 361 -26.21 -45.61 24.14
CA ASN A 361 -27.63 -45.30 24.36
C ASN A 361 -27.97 -45.10 25.84
N ASP A 362 -27.22 -44.21 26.49
CA ASP A 362 -27.45 -43.80 27.87
C ASP A 362 -28.22 -42.47 27.87
N TYR A 363 -29.39 -42.45 28.52
CA TYR A 363 -30.29 -41.28 28.52
C TYR A 363 -29.66 -40.04 29.20
N MET A 364 -28.82 -40.22 30.22
CA MET A 364 -28.20 -39.13 30.96
C MET A 364 -26.91 -38.63 30.29
N VAL A 365 -26.11 -39.55 29.75
CA VAL A 365 -24.77 -39.25 29.25
C VAL A 365 -24.78 -38.88 27.76
N ARG A 366 -25.68 -39.44 26.95
CA ARG A 366 -25.73 -39.15 25.51
C ARG A 366 -25.87 -37.66 25.19
N PRO A 367 -26.73 -36.87 25.84
CA PRO A 367 -26.80 -35.42 25.60
C PRO A 367 -25.47 -34.71 25.89
N GLN A 368 -24.69 -35.17 26.88
CA GLN A 368 -23.39 -34.59 27.22
C GLN A 368 -22.34 -34.85 26.12
N TYR A 369 -22.36 -36.02 25.48
CA TYR A 369 -21.52 -36.29 24.31
C TYR A 369 -21.84 -35.36 23.15
N TYR A 370 -23.12 -35.20 22.81
CA TYR A 370 -23.52 -34.30 21.73
C TYR A 370 -23.19 -32.84 22.04
N LYS A 371 -23.37 -32.38 23.27
CA LYS A 371 -22.96 -31.03 23.70
C LYS A 371 -21.46 -30.82 23.56
N LEU A 372 -20.64 -31.78 23.97
CA LEU A 372 -19.19 -31.69 23.82
C LEU A 372 -18.77 -31.64 22.34
N ILE A 373 -19.37 -32.48 21.50
CA ILE A 373 -19.08 -32.50 20.06
C ILE A 373 -19.50 -31.20 19.40
N ASP A 374 -20.70 -30.68 19.71
CA ASP A 374 -21.21 -29.40 19.21
C ASP A 374 -20.25 -28.26 19.55
N GLU A 375 -19.80 -28.16 20.81
CA GLU A 375 -18.84 -27.13 21.21
C GLU A 375 -17.48 -27.28 20.52
N CYS A 376 -16.99 -28.51 20.36
CA CYS A 376 -15.76 -28.76 19.61
C CYS A 376 -15.89 -28.33 18.14
N ILE A 377 -17.01 -28.63 17.49
CA ILE A 377 -17.30 -28.21 16.12
C ILE A 377 -17.39 -26.67 16.06
N ALA A 378 -18.08 -26.06 17.01
CA ALA A 378 -18.20 -24.61 17.11
C ALA A 378 -16.83 -23.94 17.21
N GLN A 379 -15.94 -24.41 18.09
CA GLN A 379 -14.58 -23.86 18.22
C GLN A 379 -13.69 -24.09 16.99
N ILE A 380 -13.96 -25.13 16.19
CA ILE A 380 -13.24 -25.40 14.93
C ILE A 380 -13.73 -24.48 13.81
N VAL A 381 -15.04 -24.34 13.66
CA VAL A 381 -15.66 -23.57 12.57
C VAL A 381 -15.62 -22.08 12.85
N LEU A 382 -15.90 -21.68 14.09
CA LEU A 382 -15.84 -20.30 14.59
C LEU A 382 -14.48 -20.03 15.24
N HIS A 383 -13.42 -20.49 14.58
CA HIS A 383 -12.07 -20.35 15.14
C HIS A 383 -11.76 -18.88 15.41
N ARG A 384 -11.09 -18.63 16.55
CA ARG A 384 -10.81 -17.27 17.01
C ARG A 384 -10.04 -16.47 15.95
N ASN A 385 -10.40 -15.20 15.82
CA ASN A 385 -9.77 -14.20 14.94
C ASN A 385 -10.03 -14.42 13.44
N GLY A 386 -11.19 -14.99 13.07
CA GLY A 386 -11.63 -15.04 11.66
C GLY A 386 -10.60 -15.71 10.74
N ALA A 387 -10.01 -16.82 11.18
CA ALA A 387 -9.00 -17.56 10.44
C ALA A 387 -9.17 -19.07 10.61
N ASP A 388 -8.82 -19.84 9.58
CA ASP A 388 -8.82 -21.29 9.62
C ASP A 388 -7.85 -21.80 10.72
N PRO A 389 -8.17 -22.94 11.35
CA PRO A 389 -7.20 -23.68 12.14
C PRO A 389 -5.94 -24.02 11.33
N ASP A 390 -4.77 -23.99 11.97
CA ASP A 390 -3.54 -24.49 11.35
C ASP A 390 -3.53 -26.03 11.34
N PHE A 391 -3.97 -26.61 10.23
CA PHE A 391 -4.02 -28.06 10.01
C PHE A 391 -2.64 -28.73 9.91
N LYS A 392 -1.53 -27.97 9.83
CA LYS A 392 -0.17 -28.52 9.90
C LYS A 392 0.35 -28.63 11.34
N CYS A 393 -0.27 -27.90 12.27
CA CYS A 393 0.08 -27.97 13.68
C CYS A 393 -0.45 -29.28 14.29
N ARG A 394 0.38 -29.95 15.10
CA ARG A 394 0.01 -31.23 15.74
C ARG A 394 -0.99 -31.08 16.88
N ASN A 395 -1.14 -29.87 17.42
CA ASN A 395 -1.95 -29.61 18.61
C ASN A 395 -3.00 -28.54 18.29
N LEU A 396 -4.27 -28.93 18.29
CA LEU A 396 -5.39 -27.99 18.37
C LEU A 396 -5.80 -27.85 19.85
N SER A 397 -5.66 -26.65 20.41
CA SER A 397 -6.12 -26.37 21.77
C SER A 397 -7.62 -26.05 21.75
N LEU A 398 -8.44 -26.98 22.24
CA LEU A 398 -9.87 -26.77 22.45
C LEU A 398 -10.12 -26.49 23.94
N ASP A 399 -10.88 -25.44 24.23
CA ASP A 399 -11.29 -25.13 25.59
C ASP A 399 -12.49 -26.00 25.98
N VAL A 400 -12.24 -26.99 26.82
CA VAL A 400 -13.26 -27.91 27.34
C VAL A 400 -13.51 -27.73 28.84
N GLU A 401 -12.83 -26.78 29.49
CA GLU A 401 -12.88 -26.61 30.95
C GLU A 401 -14.26 -26.17 31.44
N GLY A 402 -15.03 -25.45 30.62
CA GLY A 402 -16.40 -25.04 30.91
C GLY A 402 -17.48 -26.11 30.61
N LEU A 403 -17.13 -27.18 29.89
CA LEU A 403 -18.09 -28.19 29.41
C LEU A 403 -18.20 -29.39 30.34
N ILE A 404 -17.13 -29.70 31.07
CA ILE A 404 -17.06 -30.82 31.99
C ILE A 404 -17.28 -30.25 33.39
N GLY A 405 -18.39 -30.61 34.03
CA GLY A 405 -18.76 -30.10 35.35
C GLY A 405 -17.58 -30.15 36.33
N LYS A 406 -17.40 -29.07 37.11
CA LYS A 406 -16.36 -28.98 38.15
C LYS A 406 -16.36 -30.29 38.95
N ARG A 407 -15.19 -30.92 39.09
CA ARG A 407 -15.02 -32.01 40.05
C ARG A 407 -15.47 -31.51 41.41
N ASP A 408 -16.63 -31.97 41.88
CA ASP A 408 -16.97 -31.87 43.29
C ASP A 408 -15.87 -32.61 44.04
N THR A 409 -15.02 -31.85 44.72
CA THR A 409 -14.05 -32.37 45.67
C THR A 409 -14.83 -32.85 46.89
N HIS A 410 -15.49 -34.00 46.77
CA HIS A 410 -15.83 -34.84 47.91
C HIS A 410 -14.68 -35.81 48.13
N THR A 411 -13.72 -35.36 48.94
CA THR A 411 -12.80 -36.25 49.65
C THR A 411 -13.61 -37.16 50.58
N PRO A 412 -13.32 -38.48 50.62
CA PRO A 412 -14.01 -39.46 51.45
C PRO A 412 -13.76 -39.29 52.95
#